data_AF-A0A7W1AU91-F1
#
_entry.id   AF-A0A7W1AU91-F1
#
_cell.length_a   1.000
_cell.length_b   1.000
_cell.length_c   1.000
_cell.angle_alpha   90.00
_cell.angle_beta   90.00
_cell.angle_gamma   90.00
#
_symmetry.space_group_name_H-M   'P 1'
#
loop_
_entity.id
_entity.type
_entity.pdbx_description
1 polymer ?
#
loop_
_entity_poly.entity_id
_entity_poly.type
_entity_poly.pdbx_seq_one_letter_code
_entity_poly.pdbx_strand_id
1 'polypeptide(L)'
;HHYDILLSNPFGIERFGLGKARNAGTTWDWLTNREGMLNYWRAGVLENRELDAIYPVGLRGTDDRSYTFPPNMSEAEKSKIFQDVIETQVRMTKELLPKDQQPIFHFTLYTEMLKKYREGGFNVPADVIIVWTDNNDGEMRALPQKTDKWKHGVYYHLAYFGNTVKQVTHTITPQRVASEFKKIIDAKATEYMLVNVSEVREYVMEARMIADICWNRPDILSSPDAAQRYVKWWSREYFGADAGPDASKSYANYYELINAHDKLWYGADRFQDILDRLGKKFNGKAYESVSRETLAQLKARDQLYRSAMHTTSRVQARIKDQQKRYFFEHVELGLLIDWHPTQAAIKLIEALDTPDLTKSWKLCEEARQPLEQLELEILRAERPPFENWYRKTWIRRETKPSNVHRSYEQLRVFLSSRGTRALTEPKGAARPDLTRFTRMW
;
A
#
# COMPACT_ATOMS: atom_id res chain seq x y z
N HIS A 1 0.97 14.79 -4.73
CA HIS A 1 1.01 13.47 -5.43
C HIS A 1 1.04 13.69 -6.94
N HIS A 2 1.22 12.66 -7.79
CA HIS A 2 1.38 12.79 -9.26
C HIS A 2 0.15 13.25 -10.06
N TYR A 3 -0.96 13.51 -9.39
CA TYR A 3 -2.13 14.14 -9.98
C TYR A 3 -2.59 15.39 -9.22
N ASP A 4 -1.90 15.78 -8.14
CA ASP A 4 -2.17 17.03 -7.39
C ASP A 4 -1.41 18.20 -8.00
N ILE A 5 -1.72 18.48 -9.25
CA ILE A 5 -0.95 19.38 -10.09
C ILE A 5 -1.01 20.81 -9.53
N LEU A 6 0.16 21.46 -9.42
CA LEU A 6 0.32 22.80 -8.85
C LEU A 6 -0.41 22.96 -7.51
N LEU A 7 -0.15 22.01 -6.60
CA LEU A 7 -0.71 21.97 -5.24
C LEU A 7 -2.25 21.96 -5.22
N SER A 8 -2.85 21.47 -6.30
CA SER A 8 -4.29 21.47 -6.50
C SER A 8 -4.78 20.06 -6.71
N ASN A 9 -5.37 19.49 -5.67
CA ASN A 9 -5.98 18.17 -5.77
C ASN A 9 -7.24 18.25 -6.65
N PRO A 10 -7.33 17.50 -7.77
CA PRO A 10 -8.44 17.59 -8.71
C PRO A 10 -9.76 17.07 -8.14
N PHE A 11 -9.77 16.29 -7.04
CA PHE A 11 -11.00 15.96 -6.32
C PHE A 11 -11.75 17.19 -5.82
N GLY A 12 -11.04 18.28 -5.51
CA GLY A 12 -11.65 19.52 -5.04
C GLY A 12 -12.43 20.27 -6.13
N ILE A 13 -12.26 19.96 -7.43
CA ILE A 13 -13.00 20.72 -8.45
C ILE A 13 -14.51 20.49 -8.36
N GLU A 14 -14.93 19.29 -7.99
CA GLU A 14 -16.35 18.93 -7.79
C GLU A 14 -16.76 18.90 -6.30
N ARG A 15 -15.81 19.06 -5.37
CA ARG A 15 -16.04 18.88 -3.92
C ARG A 15 -15.61 20.10 -3.12
N PHE A 16 -16.15 20.21 -1.91
CA PHE A 16 -15.78 21.27 -0.95
C PHE A 16 -15.99 22.71 -1.48
N GLY A 17 -16.72 22.89 -2.59
CA GLY A 17 -16.91 24.19 -3.23
C GLY A 17 -15.65 24.77 -3.89
N LEU A 18 -14.55 24.03 -3.96
CA LEU A 18 -13.24 24.60 -4.34
C LEU A 18 -13.19 24.98 -5.83
N GLY A 19 -13.82 24.20 -6.72
CA GLY A 19 -13.97 24.57 -8.13
C GLY A 19 -14.72 25.89 -8.32
N LYS A 20 -15.79 26.13 -7.55
CA LYS A 20 -16.52 27.40 -7.57
C LYS A 20 -15.68 28.55 -7.00
N ALA A 21 -15.05 28.34 -5.84
CA ALA A 21 -14.23 29.35 -5.18
C ALA A 21 -13.05 29.82 -6.05
N ARG A 22 -12.48 28.91 -6.82
CA ARG A 22 -11.38 29.20 -7.76
C ARG A 22 -11.83 29.59 -9.16
N ASN A 23 -13.13 29.84 -9.39
CA ASN A 23 -13.70 30.16 -10.71
C ASN A 23 -13.30 29.16 -11.82
N ALA A 24 -13.29 27.88 -11.46
CA ALA A 24 -12.85 26.78 -12.31
C ALA A 24 -14.02 26.00 -12.96
N GLY A 25 -15.25 26.22 -12.47
CA GLY A 25 -16.38 25.33 -12.75
C GLY A 25 -16.18 23.97 -12.08
N THR A 26 -16.86 22.94 -12.58
CA THR A 26 -16.78 21.56 -12.05
C THR A 26 -16.19 20.56 -13.04
N THR A 27 -15.96 20.96 -14.30
CA THR A 27 -15.48 20.06 -15.36
C THR A 27 -13.96 19.93 -15.31
N TRP A 28 -13.45 18.72 -15.06
CA TRP A 28 -12.01 18.41 -15.11
C TRP A 28 -11.61 17.88 -16.50
N ASP A 29 -11.55 18.76 -17.49
CA ASP A 29 -11.16 18.40 -18.85
C ASP A 29 -10.43 19.56 -19.54
N TRP A 30 -9.19 19.32 -19.98
CA TRP A 30 -8.36 20.32 -20.64
C TRP A 30 -8.93 20.76 -22.00
N LEU A 31 -9.57 19.86 -22.73
CA LEU A 31 -10.08 20.14 -24.08
C LEU A 31 -11.36 20.97 -24.06
N THR A 32 -12.20 20.79 -23.04
CA THR A 32 -13.52 21.44 -22.95
C THR A 32 -13.58 22.53 -21.89
N ASN A 33 -12.68 22.53 -20.90
CA ASN A 33 -12.65 23.51 -19.80
C ASN A 33 -11.22 23.98 -19.45
N ARG A 34 -10.43 24.32 -20.48
CA ARG A 34 -9.05 24.78 -20.32
C ARG A 34 -8.90 25.94 -19.32
N GLU A 35 -9.69 27.01 -19.49
CA GLU A 35 -9.61 28.19 -18.62
C GLU A 35 -9.99 27.87 -17.18
N GLY A 36 -10.97 26.99 -16.97
CA GLY A 36 -11.34 26.53 -15.64
C GLY A 36 -10.20 25.80 -14.93
N MET A 37 -9.52 24.88 -15.63
CA MET A 37 -8.35 24.18 -15.08
C MET A 37 -7.18 25.14 -14.79
N LEU A 38 -6.93 26.12 -15.67
CA LEU A 38 -5.93 27.15 -15.43
C LEU A 38 -6.26 28.01 -14.21
N ASN A 39 -7.51 28.43 -14.04
CA ASN A 39 -7.94 29.17 -12.85
C ASN A 39 -7.74 28.33 -11.58
N TYR A 40 -8.08 27.04 -11.63
CA TYR A 40 -7.92 26.11 -10.53
C TYR A 40 -6.46 25.99 -10.09
N TRP A 41 -5.53 25.81 -11.04
CA TRP A 41 -4.10 25.72 -10.77
C TRP A 41 -3.48 27.05 -10.36
N ARG A 42 -3.87 28.16 -11.00
CA ARG A 42 -3.42 29.52 -10.64
C ARG A 42 -3.74 29.81 -9.18
N ALA A 43 -4.95 29.50 -8.73
CA ALA A 43 -5.34 29.68 -7.35
C ALA A 43 -4.52 28.79 -6.40
N GLY A 44 -4.26 27.53 -6.75
CA GLY A 44 -3.38 26.66 -5.95
C GLY A 44 -1.97 27.21 -5.76
N VAL A 45 -1.37 27.78 -6.80
CA VAL A 45 -0.07 28.46 -6.68
C VAL A 45 -0.18 29.69 -5.76
N LEU A 46 -1.17 30.56 -5.99
CA LEU A 46 -1.34 31.81 -5.23
C LEU A 46 -1.64 31.57 -3.74
N GLU A 47 -2.48 30.59 -3.42
CA GLU A 47 -2.85 30.21 -2.05
C GLU A 47 -1.65 29.69 -1.25
N ASN A 48 -0.63 29.16 -1.92
CA ASN A 48 0.52 28.50 -1.29
C ASN A 48 1.86 29.20 -1.59
N ARG A 49 1.85 30.40 -2.19
CA ARG A 49 3.07 31.09 -2.66
C ARG A 49 4.02 31.53 -1.54
N GLU A 50 3.54 31.57 -0.30
CA GLU A 50 4.33 31.91 0.89
C GLU A 50 4.94 30.67 1.57
N LEU A 51 4.68 29.46 1.03
CA LEU A 51 5.20 28.20 1.54
C LEU A 51 6.39 27.72 0.70
N ASP A 52 7.33 27.04 1.34
CA ASP A 52 8.35 26.25 0.65
C ASP A 52 7.72 25.00 0.04
N ALA A 53 7.33 25.11 -1.23
CA ALA A 53 6.61 24.06 -1.93
C ALA A 53 7.38 23.51 -3.14
N ILE A 54 7.13 22.22 -3.39
CA ILE A 54 7.51 21.55 -4.63
C ILE A 54 6.24 21.42 -5.47
N TYR A 55 6.26 21.90 -6.71
CA TYR A 55 5.11 22.02 -7.59
C TYR A 55 5.01 20.82 -8.56
N PRO A 56 4.06 19.89 -8.38
CA PRO A 56 3.84 18.83 -9.34
C PRO A 56 3.29 19.41 -10.65
N VAL A 57 3.80 18.98 -11.79
CA VAL A 57 3.30 19.35 -13.13
C VAL A 57 2.85 18.10 -13.87
N GLY A 58 2.01 18.26 -14.90
CA GLY A 58 1.44 17.17 -15.68
C GLY A 58 -0.06 17.30 -15.92
N LEU A 59 -0.64 16.27 -16.54
CA LEU A 59 -2.07 16.15 -16.76
C LEU A 59 -2.51 14.71 -16.49
N ARG A 60 -3.44 14.53 -15.55
CA ARG A 60 -4.11 13.25 -15.28
C ARG A 60 -5.57 13.49 -14.98
N GLY A 61 -6.36 12.42 -14.95
CA GLY A 61 -7.74 12.47 -14.50
C GLY A 61 -7.83 12.62 -12.97
N THR A 62 -9.06 12.70 -12.48
CA THR A 62 -9.38 12.57 -11.05
C THR A 62 -9.21 11.11 -10.61
N ASP A 63 -9.18 10.85 -9.29
CA ASP A 63 -9.26 9.47 -8.76
C ASP A 63 -8.11 8.53 -9.19
N ASP A 64 -6.90 9.08 -9.38
CA ASP A 64 -5.72 8.35 -9.86
C ASP A 64 -5.90 7.71 -11.26
N ARG A 65 -6.87 8.21 -12.04
CA ARG A 65 -7.14 7.74 -13.41
C ARG A 65 -6.29 8.49 -14.43
N SER A 66 -6.01 7.82 -15.54
CA SER A 66 -5.43 8.46 -16.72
C SER A 66 -6.35 9.57 -17.23
N TYR A 67 -5.77 10.61 -17.83
CA TYR A 67 -6.56 11.59 -18.60
C TYR A 67 -7.13 10.92 -19.86
N THR A 68 -8.43 11.09 -20.09
CA THR A 68 -9.14 10.48 -21.21
C THR A 68 -9.16 11.44 -22.39
N PHE A 69 -8.47 11.06 -23.46
CA PHE A 69 -8.56 11.77 -24.74
C PHE A 69 -9.70 11.21 -25.61
N PRO A 70 -10.19 11.98 -26.59
CA PRO A 70 -11.06 11.46 -27.64
C PRO A 70 -10.46 10.21 -28.30
N PRO A 71 -11.28 9.19 -28.61
CA PRO A 71 -10.79 7.88 -29.06
C PRO A 71 -9.98 7.95 -30.37
N ASN A 72 -10.29 8.93 -31.23
CA ASN A 72 -9.67 9.09 -32.54
C ASN A 72 -8.45 10.02 -32.54
N MET A 73 -8.03 10.54 -31.39
CA MET A 73 -6.87 11.42 -31.30
C MET A 73 -5.58 10.61 -31.43
N SER A 74 -4.67 11.06 -32.29
CA SER A 74 -3.36 10.42 -32.50
C SER A 74 -2.45 10.57 -31.28
N GLU A 75 -1.48 9.68 -31.10
CA GLU A 75 -0.51 9.80 -30.00
C GLU A 75 0.36 11.06 -30.11
N ALA A 76 0.61 11.55 -31.33
CA ALA A 76 1.34 12.81 -31.55
C ALA A 76 0.55 14.02 -31.02
N GLU A 77 -0.76 14.09 -31.29
CA GLU A 77 -1.63 15.15 -30.77
C GLU A 77 -1.73 15.10 -29.24
N LYS A 78 -1.92 13.90 -28.67
CA LYS A 78 -1.94 13.70 -27.21
C LYS A 78 -0.65 14.19 -26.57
N SER A 79 0.48 13.87 -27.18
CA SER A 79 1.79 14.25 -26.65
C SER A 79 2.04 15.76 -26.73
N LYS A 80 1.59 16.41 -27.82
CA LYS A 80 1.62 17.88 -27.93
C LYS A 80 0.78 18.55 -26.84
N ILE A 81 -0.39 17.98 -26.50
CA ILE A 81 -1.22 18.49 -25.40
C ILE A 81 -0.51 18.35 -24.06
N PHE A 82 0.09 17.19 -23.76
CA PHE A 82 0.85 17.02 -22.51
C PHE A 82 1.98 18.03 -22.39
N GLN A 83 2.73 18.26 -23.48
CA GLN A 83 3.80 19.25 -23.51
C GLN A 83 3.26 20.67 -23.26
N ASP A 84 2.23 21.10 -24.00
CA ASP A 84 1.63 22.44 -23.84
C ASP A 84 1.12 22.69 -22.41
N VAL A 85 0.49 21.67 -21.80
CA VAL A 85 0.00 21.75 -20.42
C VAL A 85 1.16 21.95 -19.44
N ILE A 86 2.20 21.12 -19.53
CA ILE A 86 3.35 21.19 -18.63
C ILE A 86 4.10 22.52 -18.80
N GLU A 87 4.35 22.94 -20.03
CA GLU A 87 5.00 24.22 -20.33
C GLU A 87 4.18 25.41 -19.79
N THR A 88 2.86 25.36 -19.95
CA THR A 88 1.95 26.38 -19.42
C THR A 88 1.98 26.42 -17.90
N GLN A 89 1.98 25.27 -17.22
CA GLN A 89 2.05 25.19 -15.76
C GLN A 89 3.36 25.76 -15.20
N VAL A 90 4.50 25.40 -15.80
CA VAL A 90 5.83 25.90 -15.40
C VAL A 90 5.90 27.42 -15.61
N ARG A 91 5.53 27.91 -16.80
CA ARG A 91 5.52 29.35 -17.12
C ARG A 91 4.63 30.12 -16.15
N MET A 92 3.38 29.68 -15.99
CA MET A 92 2.40 30.32 -15.12
C MET A 92 2.89 30.39 -13.67
N THR A 93 3.48 29.31 -13.15
CA THR A 93 3.99 29.30 -11.77
C THR A 93 5.10 30.35 -11.59
N LYS A 94 6.05 30.44 -12.53
CA LYS A 94 7.13 31.46 -12.49
C LYS A 94 6.64 32.90 -12.64
N GLU A 95 5.51 33.11 -13.29
CA GLU A 95 4.89 34.44 -13.43
C GLU A 95 4.17 34.87 -12.15
N LEU A 96 3.57 33.91 -11.42
CA LEU A 96 2.77 34.17 -10.22
C LEU A 96 3.60 34.29 -8.95
N LEU A 97 4.75 33.62 -8.89
CA LEU A 97 5.64 33.67 -7.72
C LEU A 97 6.51 34.94 -7.73
N PRO A 98 6.90 35.44 -6.55
CA PRO A 98 7.92 36.48 -6.41
C PRO A 98 9.19 36.15 -7.20
N LYS A 99 9.85 37.19 -7.77
CA LYS A 99 11.01 37.01 -8.68
C LYS A 99 12.25 36.43 -8.01
N ASP A 100 12.34 36.53 -6.69
CA ASP A 100 13.39 35.98 -5.84
C ASP A 100 13.14 34.51 -5.45
N GLN A 101 11.92 33.99 -5.66
CA GLN A 101 11.61 32.58 -5.46
C GLN A 101 12.00 31.75 -6.69
N GLN A 102 12.65 30.62 -6.44
CA GLN A 102 13.00 29.62 -7.45
C GLN A 102 12.11 28.38 -7.26
N PRO A 103 11.00 28.23 -8.02
CA PRO A 103 10.12 27.09 -7.87
C PRO A 103 10.80 25.79 -8.27
N ILE A 104 10.57 24.73 -7.48
CA ILE A 104 10.99 23.37 -7.81
C ILE A 104 9.80 22.65 -8.44
N PHE A 105 10.00 22.09 -9.63
CA PHE A 105 8.96 21.32 -10.33
C PHE A 105 9.30 19.83 -10.39
N HIS A 106 8.28 18.98 -10.37
CA HIS A 106 8.47 17.58 -10.71
C HIS A 106 7.35 17.03 -11.60
N PHE A 107 7.72 16.12 -12.51
CA PHE A 107 6.80 15.35 -13.32
C PHE A 107 6.99 13.87 -13.02
N THR A 108 5.95 13.24 -12.46
CA THR A 108 6.01 11.84 -12.04
C THR A 108 5.51 10.90 -13.14
N LEU A 109 6.37 9.97 -13.53
CA LEU A 109 6.14 8.95 -14.54
C LEU A 109 5.30 7.78 -13.98
N TYR A 110 4.13 8.07 -13.41
CA TYR A 110 3.24 7.05 -12.87
C TYR A 110 2.43 6.35 -13.96
N THR A 111 2.27 5.03 -13.82
CA THR A 111 1.42 4.18 -14.69
C THR A 111 1.62 4.40 -16.19
N GLU A 112 0.69 5.09 -16.86
CA GLU A 112 0.66 5.36 -18.29
C GLU A 112 1.69 6.40 -18.73
N MET A 113 2.10 7.31 -17.83
CA MET A 113 3.08 8.36 -18.15
C MET A 113 4.47 7.80 -18.43
N LEU A 114 4.87 6.71 -17.75
CA LEU A 114 6.17 6.05 -18.02
C LEU A 114 6.26 5.53 -19.46
N LYS A 115 5.17 4.92 -19.96
CA LYS A 115 5.13 4.40 -21.33
C LYS A 115 5.24 5.58 -22.32
N LYS A 116 4.42 6.62 -22.13
CA LYS A 116 4.41 7.79 -23.02
C LYS A 116 5.75 8.51 -23.05
N TYR A 117 6.42 8.64 -21.90
CA TYR A 117 7.76 9.23 -21.81
C TYR A 117 8.79 8.42 -22.61
N ARG A 118 8.76 7.09 -22.52
CA ARG A 118 9.69 6.20 -23.27
C ARG A 118 9.45 6.19 -24.77
N GLU A 119 8.22 6.41 -25.22
CA GLU A 119 7.87 6.55 -26.63
C GLU A 119 8.41 7.86 -27.24
N GLY A 120 8.93 8.78 -26.41
CA GLY A 120 9.56 10.02 -26.86
C GLY A 120 8.59 11.06 -27.41
N GLY A 121 7.30 10.89 -27.16
CA GLY A 121 6.24 11.70 -27.77
C GLY A 121 6.20 13.16 -27.29
N PHE A 122 6.69 13.46 -26.08
CA PHE A 122 6.64 14.81 -25.51
C PHE A 122 7.93 15.18 -24.77
N ASN A 123 8.27 16.46 -24.82
CA ASN A 123 9.37 17.04 -24.09
C ASN A 123 8.87 17.73 -22.82
N VAL A 124 9.71 17.77 -21.78
CA VAL A 124 9.44 18.44 -20.51
C VAL A 124 10.49 19.55 -20.31
N PRO A 125 10.13 20.74 -19.78
CA PRO A 125 11.10 21.80 -19.47
C PRO A 125 12.28 21.29 -18.64
N ALA A 126 13.48 21.84 -18.89
CA ALA A 126 14.74 21.31 -18.34
C ALA A 126 14.87 21.44 -16.81
N ASP A 127 14.14 22.37 -16.22
CA ASP A 127 14.07 22.64 -14.78
C ASP A 127 13.09 21.73 -14.02
N VAL A 128 12.38 20.84 -14.73
CA VAL A 128 11.48 19.86 -14.10
C VAL A 128 12.25 18.59 -13.74
N ILE A 129 12.11 18.15 -12.49
CA ILE A 129 12.63 16.88 -12.02
C ILE A 129 11.77 15.74 -12.58
N ILE A 130 12.38 14.78 -13.26
CA ILE A 130 11.68 13.58 -13.74
C ILE A 130 11.66 12.52 -12.65
N VAL A 131 10.47 12.17 -12.15
CA VAL A 131 10.29 11.25 -11.02
C VAL A 131 9.87 9.87 -11.52
N TRP A 132 10.72 8.88 -11.28
CA TRP A 132 10.55 7.49 -11.68
C TRP A 132 9.74 6.71 -10.64
N THR A 133 9.00 5.69 -11.06
CA THR A 133 8.09 4.95 -10.18
C THR A 133 8.45 3.47 -10.12
N ASP A 134 8.24 2.88 -8.95
CA ASP A 134 8.27 1.42 -8.78
C ASP A 134 7.00 0.75 -9.36
N ASN A 135 6.91 -0.57 -9.22
CA ASN A 135 5.77 -1.38 -9.62
C ASN A 135 4.66 -1.43 -8.56
N ASN A 136 4.66 -0.48 -7.62
CA ASN A 136 3.82 -0.45 -6.43
C ASN A 136 4.10 -1.57 -5.41
N ASP A 137 5.16 -2.37 -5.62
CA ASP A 137 5.63 -3.42 -4.72
C ASP A 137 7.13 -3.28 -4.41
N GLY A 138 7.66 -2.06 -4.49
CA GLY A 138 9.04 -1.77 -4.13
C GLY A 138 10.06 -2.31 -5.13
N GLU A 139 9.73 -2.45 -6.42
CA GLU A 139 10.70 -2.76 -7.46
C GLU A 139 10.62 -1.72 -8.60
N MET A 140 11.73 -1.07 -8.91
CA MET A 140 11.76 0.01 -9.90
C MET A 140 11.39 -0.51 -11.30
N ARG A 141 10.35 0.06 -11.92
CA ARG A 141 9.94 -0.31 -13.30
C ARG A 141 10.96 0.15 -14.34
N ALA A 142 11.65 1.23 -14.01
CA ALA A 142 12.55 1.96 -14.87
C ALA A 142 13.41 2.91 -14.03
N LEU A 143 14.60 3.21 -14.53
CA LEU A 143 15.49 4.23 -14.01
C LEU A 143 16.12 4.99 -15.20
N PRO A 144 16.61 6.23 -14.99
CA PRO A 144 17.17 7.03 -16.06
C PRO A 144 18.44 6.38 -16.64
N GLN A 145 18.55 6.38 -17.97
CA GLN A 145 19.77 5.95 -18.67
C GLN A 145 20.72 7.12 -18.98
N LYS A 146 20.18 8.34 -19.04
CA LYS A 146 20.92 9.58 -19.28
C LYS A 146 20.41 10.62 -18.29
N THR A 147 21.32 11.40 -17.73
CA THR A 147 21.03 12.36 -16.65
C THR A 147 21.52 13.78 -16.98
N ASP A 148 21.90 14.03 -18.23
CA ASP A 148 22.55 15.29 -18.63
C ASP A 148 21.54 16.43 -18.81
N LYS A 149 20.29 16.08 -19.12
CA LYS A 149 19.24 17.04 -19.46
C LYS A 149 18.34 17.41 -18.29
N TRP A 150 18.00 16.43 -17.45
CA TRP A 150 17.08 16.60 -16.34
C TRP A 150 17.68 16.06 -15.06
N LYS A 151 17.26 16.65 -13.95
CA LYS A 151 17.40 16.03 -12.63
C LYS A 151 16.37 14.92 -12.48
N HIS A 152 16.69 13.93 -11.65
CA HIS A 152 15.88 12.72 -11.51
C HIS A 152 15.62 12.38 -10.05
N GLY A 153 14.41 11.90 -9.76
CA GLY A 153 14.03 11.41 -8.44
C GLY A 153 13.14 10.18 -8.52
N VAL A 154 12.64 9.72 -7.38
CA VAL A 154 11.86 8.48 -7.27
C VAL A 154 10.59 8.67 -6.44
N TYR A 155 9.53 7.99 -6.86
CA TYR A 155 8.36 7.71 -6.06
C TYR A 155 8.29 6.18 -5.81
N TYR A 156 8.45 5.78 -4.56
CA TYR A 156 8.60 4.39 -4.10
C TYR A 156 7.46 3.99 -3.17
N HIS A 157 7.03 2.72 -3.18
CA HIS A 157 5.92 2.24 -2.36
C HIS A 157 6.37 1.24 -1.29
N LEU A 158 6.19 1.61 -0.02
CA LEU A 158 6.16 0.65 1.10
C LEU A 158 4.72 0.14 1.31
N ALA A 159 3.75 1.04 1.12
CA ALA A 159 2.33 0.77 1.16
C ALA A 159 1.69 0.92 -0.22
N TYR A 160 0.63 0.15 -0.49
CA TYR A 160 -0.14 0.32 -1.72
C TYR A 160 -1.59 -0.17 -1.57
N PHE A 161 -2.51 0.52 -2.24
CA PHE A 161 -3.90 0.13 -2.41
C PHE A 161 -4.17 -0.24 -3.87
N GLY A 162 -4.25 -1.53 -4.16
CA GLY A 162 -4.49 -2.05 -5.51
C GLY A 162 -4.31 -3.56 -5.57
N ASN A 163 -3.68 -4.06 -6.63
CA ASN A 163 -3.42 -5.49 -6.82
C ASN A 163 -2.45 -6.07 -5.76
N THR A 164 -1.47 -5.29 -5.31
CA THR A 164 -0.50 -5.70 -4.28
C THR A 164 -0.84 -5.04 -2.94
N VAL A 165 -2.08 -5.22 -2.46
CA VAL A 165 -2.57 -4.54 -1.25
C VAL A 165 -1.75 -4.90 0.00
N LYS A 166 -1.19 -3.87 0.65
CA LYS A 166 -0.26 -4.01 1.78
C LYS A 166 -0.66 -3.20 3.02
N GLN A 167 -1.89 -2.74 3.14
CA GLN A 167 -2.32 -1.69 4.09
C GLN A 167 -2.46 -2.12 5.56
N VAL A 168 -2.07 -3.33 5.94
CA VAL A 168 -2.27 -3.86 7.31
C VAL A 168 -0.96 -4.31 7.97
N THR A 169 0.07 -4.56 7.17
CA THR A 169 1.40 -4.95 7.64
C THR A 169 2.44 -4.69 6.55
N HIS A 170 3.72 -4.64 6.91
CA HIS A 170 4.81 -4.42 5.97
C HIS A 170 5.24 -5.71 5.27
N THR A 171 5.44 -5.66 3.96
CA THR A 171 5.94 -6.83 3.19
C THR A 171 7.15 -6.48 2.33
N ILE A 172 7.47 -5.18 2.18
CA ILE A 172 8.68 -4.74 1.48
C ILE A 172 9.85 -4.97 2.41
N THR A 173 10.77 -5.86 2.03
CA THR A 173 11.86 -6.25 2.92
C THR A 173 12.98 -5.20 2.93
N PRO A 174 13.75 -5.07 4.03
CA PRO A 174 15.00 -4.30 4.04
C PRO A 174 15.98 -4.74 2.93
N GLN A 175 15.95 -6.01 2.53
CA GLN A 175 16.75 -6.51 1.40
C GLN A 175 16.31 -5.90 0.08
N ARG A 176 15.00 -5.80 -0.17
CA ARG A 176 14.43 -5.17 -1.36
C ARG A 176 14.75 -3.67 -1.39
N VAL A 177 14.58 -2.98 -0.25
CA VAL A 177 14.97 -1.56 -0.11
C VAL A 177 16.46 -1.39 -0.44
N ALA A 178 17.35 -2.17 0.18
CA ALA A 178 18.78 -2.07 -0.07
C ALA A 178 19.14 -2.28 -1.56
N SER A 179 18.55 -3.29 -2.21
CA SER A 179 18.85 -3.59 -3.61
C SER A 179 18.32 -2.51 -4.56
N GLU A 180 17.11 -2.01 -4.35
CA GLU A 180 16.53 -0.98 -5.22
C GLU A 180 17.19 0.38 -5.01
N PHE A 181 17.49 0.75 -3.77
CA PHE A 181 18.13 2.05 -3.49
C PHE A 181 19.56 2.11 -4.01
N LYS A 182 20.27 0.98 -4.06
CA LYS A 182 21.55 0.90 -4.77
C LYS A 182 21.39 1.22 -6.26
N LYS A 183 20.41 0.61 -6.93
CA LYS A 183 20.11 0.89 -8.35
C LYS A 183 19.72 2.36 -8.57
N ILE A 184 18.92 2.93 -7.68
CA ILE A 184 18.46 4.33 -7.73
C ILE A 184 19.67 5.30 -7.66
N ILE A 185 20.59 5.05 -6.73
CA ILE A 185 21.81 5.85 -6.57
C ILE A 185 22.74 5.68 -7.77
N ASP A 186 22.95 4.45 -8.24
CA ASP A 186 23.78 4.16 -9.43
C ASP A 186 23.23 4.86 -10.68
N ALA A 187 21.90 4.97 -10.80
CA ALA A 187 21.23 5.70 -11.86
C ALA A 187 21.15 7.21 -11.64
N LYS A 188 21.69 7.74 -10.52
CA LYS A 188 21.66 9.15 -10.13
C LYS A 188 20.25 9.75 -10.03
N ALA A 189 19.24 8.93 -9.73
CA ALA A 189 17.87 9.39 -9.48
C ALA A 189 17.69 9.84 -8.02
N THR A 190 18.44 10.87 -7.61
CA THR A 190 18.67 11.25 -6.21
C THR A 190 18.17 12.64 -5.83
N GLU A 191 17.64 13.42 -6.78
CA GLU A 191 17.21 14.81 -6.55
C GLU A 191 15.91 14.90 -5.71
N TYR A 192 15.05 13.90 -5.81
CA TYR A 192 13.74 13.89 -5.16
C TYR A 192 13.37 12.47 -4.70
N MET A 193 12.78 12.36 -3.51
CA MET A 193 12.26 11.10 -2.98
C MET A 193 10.86 11.31 -2.40
N LEU A 194 9.91 10.52 -2.89
CA LEU A 194 8.58 10.37 -2.30
C LEU A 194 8.40 8.90 -1.94
N VAL A 195 7.98 8.62 -0.71
CA VAL A 195 7.72 7.25 -0.25
C VAL A 195 6.26 7.14 0.18
N ASN A 196 5.51 6.23 -0.44
CA ASN A 196 4.17 5.89 0.01
C ASN A 196 4.26 4.99 1.25
N VAL A 197 3.86 5.54 2.40
CA VAL A 197 3.80 4.84 3.70
C VAL A 197 2.37 4.68 4.20
N SER A 198 1.35 5.01 3.39
CA SER A 198 -0.07 5.01 3.80
C SER A 198 -0.27 5.65 5.18
N GLU A 199 -0.62 4.85 6.19
CA GLU A 199 -0.92 5.29 7.57
C GLU A 199 0.31 5.25 8.50
N VAL A 200 1.52 5.08 7.94
CA VAL A 200 2.86 5.10 8.60
C VAL A 200 3.15 3.93 9.54
N ARG A 201 2.22 3.58 10.43
CA ARG A 201 2.43 2.72 11.60
C ARG A 201 3.16 1.41 11.30
N GLU A 202 2.79 0.74 10.21
CA GLU A 202 3.33 -0.56 9.83
C GLU A 202 4.70 -0.48 9.15
N TYR A 203 5.09 0.66 8.59
CA TYR A 203 6.23 0.77 7.66
C TYR A 203 7.43 1.51 8.25
N VAL A 204 7.47 1.67 9.58
CA VAL A 204 8.44 2.55 10.24
C VAL A 204 9.88 2.07 10.02
N MET A 205 10.14 0.76 10.01
CA MET A 205 11.50 0.24 9.79
C MET A 205 12.05 0.63 8.42
N GLU A 206 11.31 0.32 7.36
CA GLU A 206 11.72 0.57 5.99
C GLU A 206 11.68 2.06 5.66
N ALA A 207 10.70 2.80 6.18
CA ALA A 207 10.64 4.26 6.02
C ALA A 207 11.86 4.92 6.66
N ARG A 208 12.27 4.48 7.85
CA ARG A 208 13.50 4.95 8.48
C ARG A 208 14.74 4.55 7.70
N MET A 209 14.80 3.32 7.17
CA MET A 209 15.93 2.88 6.34
C MET A 209 16.09 3.76 5.11
N ILE A 210 14.98 4.07 4.43
CA ILE A 210 14.95 4.96 3.27
C ILE A 210 15.36 6.37 3.67
N ALA A 211 14.81 6.90 4.77
CA ALA A 211 15.16 8.23 5.26
C ALA A 211 16.66 8.35 5.58
N ASP A 212 17.25 7.34 6.23
CA ASP A 212 18.68 7.32 6.52
C ASP A 212 19.51 7.31 5.23
N ILE A 213 19.14 6.49 4.24
CA ILE A 213 19.81 6.47 2.91
C ILE A 213 19.73 7.85 2.24
N CYS A 214 18.56 8.49 2.25
CA CYS A 214 18.33 9.79 1.64
C CYS A 214 19.03 10.95 2.36
N TRP A 215 19.23 10.86 3.68
CA TRP A 215 19.91 11.87 4.51
C TRP A 215 21.45 11.85 4.35
N ASN A 216 21.97 11.35 3.23
CA ASN A 216 23.40 11.22 2.93
C ASN A 216 24.13 10.16 3.78
N ARG A 217 23.49 9.01 4.04
CA ARG A 217 24.15 7.79 4.55
C ARG A 217 24.12 6.63 3.54
N PRO A 218 24.63 6.82 2.30
CA PRO A 218 24.72 5.71 1.34
C PRO A 218 25.66 4.60 1.82
N ASP A 219 26.52 4.88 2.81
CA ASP A 219 27.36 3.89 3.48
C ASP A 219 26.56 2.76 4.14
N ILE A 220 25.28 2.97 4.46
CA ILE A 220 24.38 1.89 4.90
C ILE A 220 24.36 0.76 3.86
N LEU A 221 24.40 1.11 2.58
CA LEU A 221 24.37 0.20 1.42
C LEU A 221 25.75 -0.32 1.01
N SER A 222 26.83 0.10 1.67
CA SER A 222 28.21 -0.21 1.25
C SER A 222 28.60 -1.69 1.40
N SER A 223 27.90 -2.44 2.25
CA SER A 223 28.21 -3.86 2.50
C SER A 223 27.32 -4.80 1.69
N PRO A 224 27.84 -5.97 1.28
CA PRO A 224 27.04 -7.03 0.68
C PRO A 224 25.83 -7.46 1.54
N ASP A 225 25.92 -7.31 2.87
CA ASP A 225 24.87 -7.67 3.84
C ASP A 225 24.14 -6.45 4.44
N ALA A 226 24.13 -5.31 3.73
CA ALA A 226 23.56 -4.03 4.18
C ALA A 226 22.22 -4.16 4.92
N ALA A 227 21.27 -4.89 4.34
CA ALA A 227 19.95 -5.12 4.93
C ALA A 227 20.02 -5.86 6.27
N GLN A 228 20.81 -6.94 6.35
CA GLN A 228 20.96 -7.70 7.58
C GLN A 228 21.66 -6.87 8.67
N ARG A 229 22.66 -6.07 8.32
CA ARG A 229 23.30 -5.13 9.26
C ARG A 229 22.30 -4.12 9.79
N TYR A 230 21.48 -3.54 8.91
CA TYR A 230 20.44 -2.58 9.31
C TYR A 230 19.43 -3.24 10.26
N VAL A 231 18.93 -4.43 9.95
CA VAL A 231 17.99 -5.16 10.83
C VAL A 231 18.62 -5.52 12.18
N LYS A 232 19.90 -5.90 12.22
CA LYS A 232 20.63 -6.16 13.47
C LYS A 232 20.79 -4.89 14.30
N TRP A 233 21.16 -3.78 13.67
CA TRP A 233 21.25 -2.47 14.32
C TRP A 233 19.88 -2.06 14.87
N TRP A 234 18.84 -2.08 14.04
CA TRP A 234 17.46 -1.78 14.41
C TRP A 234 17.03 -2.62 15.61
N SER A 235 17.30 -3.92 15.56
CA SER A 235 16.91 -4.83 16.63
C SER A 235 17.60 -4.50 17.96
N ARG A 236 18.87 -4.11 17.93
CA ARG A 236 19.60 -3.65 19.12
C ARG A 236 19.12 -2.28 19.60
N GLU A 237 18.83 -1.36 18.67
CA GLU A 237 18.37 0.00 18.96
C GLU A 237 17.00 -0.02 19.65
N TYR A 238 16.04 -0.76 19.10
CA TYR A 238 14.66 -0.75 19.59
C TYR A 238 14.41 -1.74 20.72
N PHE A 239 15.17 -2.85 20.79
CA PHE A 239 14.94 -3.94 21.76
C PHE A 239 16.10 -4.19 22.73
N GLY A 240 17.20 -3.45 22.60
CA GLY A 240 18.38 -3.57 23.46
C GLY A 240 19.35 -4.67 23.05
N ALA A 241 20.55 -4.66 23.64
CA ALA A 241 21.62 -5.59 23.28
C ALA A 241 21.31 -7.06 23.61
N ASP A 242 20.60 -7.31 24.71
CA ASP A 242 20.25 -8.66 25.18
C ASP A 242 19.20 -9.34 24.30
N ALA A 243 18.12 -8.63 23.96
CA ALA A 243 17.05 -9.17 23.11
C ALA A 243 17.35 -9.04 21.60
N GLY A 244 18.30 -8.17 21.21
CA GLY A 244 18.60 -7.82 19.82
C GLY A 244 18.85 -8.99 18.87
N PRO A 245 19.63 -10.04 19.25
CA PRO A 245 19.85 -11.20 18.39
C PRO A 245 18.57 -11.98 18.09
N ASP A 246 17.75 -12.26 19.11
CA ASP A 246 16.47 -12.96 18.93
C ASP A 246 15.45 -12.07 18.19
N ALA A 247 15.44 -10.76 18.43
CA ALA A 247 14.60 -9.82 17.69
C ALA A 247 14.97 -9.75 16.20
N SER A 248 16.27 -9.72 15.89
CA SER A 248 16.74 -9.79 14.49
C SER A 248 16.35 -11.11 13.83
N LYS A 249 16.38 -12.23 14.57
CA LYS A 249 15.91 -13.52 14.07
C LYS A 249 14.39 -13.53 13.88
N SER A 250 13.62 -12.89 14.75
CA SER A 250 12.18 -12.72 14.57
C SER A 250 11.84 -11.95 13.30
N TYR A 251 12.56 -10.86 12.99
CA TYR A 251 12.39 -10.16 11.70
C TYR A 251 12.77 -11.04 10.51
N ALA A 252 13.84 -11.83 10.60
CA ALA A 252 14.19 -12.76 9.52
C ALA A 252 13.08 -13.81 9.29
N ASN A 253 12.53 -14.39 10.36
CA ASN A 253 11.41 -15.33 10.28
C ASN A 253 10.14 -14.63 9.71
N TYR A 254 9.91 -13.37 10.11
CA TYR A 254 8.82 -12.55 9.58
C TYR A 254 8.90 -12.40 8.07
N TYR A 255 10.04 -11.95 7.53
CA TYR A 255 10.17 -11.75 6.08
C TYR A 255 10.32 -13.07 5.31
N GLU A 256 10.63 -14.19 5.95
CA GLU A 256 10.54 -15.51 5.31
C GLU A 256 9.08 -15.87 5.00
N LEU A 257 8.19 -15.59 5.96
CA LEU A 257 6.76 -15.90 5.90
C LEU A 257 5.96 -14.84 5.12
N ILE A 258 6.31 -13.56 5.25
CA ILE A 258 5.55 -12.39 4.80
C ILE A 258 6.50 -11.37 4.11
N ASN A 259 6.96 -11.69 2.90
CA ASN A 259 7.74 -10.76 2.05
C ASN A 259 7.03 -10.36 0.74
N ALA A 260 5.78 -10.74 0.57
CA ALA A 260 5.00 -10.42 -0.61
C ALA A 260 3.51 -10.45 -0.27
N HIS A 261 2.73 -9.68 -1.03
CA HIS A 261 1.29 -9.53 -0.81
C HIS A 261 0.52 -10.85 -0.94
N ASP A 262 0.93 -11.75 -1.82
CA ASP A 262 0.32 -13.07 -2.02
C ASP A 262 0.57 -14.02 -0.83
N LYS A 263 1.71 -13.87 -0.16
CA LYS A 263 1.98 -14.61 1.09
C LYS A 263 1.24 -14.07 2.30
N LEU A 264 0.98 -12.76 2.36
CA LEU A 264 0.24 -12.13 3.45
C LEU A 264 -1.21 -12.64 3.53
N TRP A 265 -1.81 -12.95 2.39
CA TRP A 265 -3.23 -13.34 2.32
C TRP A 265 -3.45 -14.82 2.08
N TYR A 266 -2.39 -15.62 2.02
CA TYR A 266 -2.43 -17.02 1.60
C TYR A 266 -3.42 -17.85 2.44
N GLY A 267 -3.31 -17.78 3.77
CA GLY A 267 -4.18 -18.52 4.70
C GLY A 267 -5.63 -18.11 4.57
N ALA A 268 -5.90 -16.81 4.50
CA ALA A 268 -7.25 -16.27 4.38
C ALA A 268 -7.90 -16.57 3.02
N ASP A 269 -7.12 -16.57 1.94
CA ASP A 269 -7.61 -16.93 0.61
C ASP A 269 -7.87 -18.43 0.49
N ARG A 270 -6.99 -19.29 1.05
CA ARG A 270 -7.27 -20.72 1.15
C ARG A 270 -8.53 -20.98 1.99
N PHE A 271 -8.65 -20.32 3.15
CA PHE A 271 -9.82 -20.41 4.01
C PHE A 271 -11.12 -20.13 3.24
N GLN A 272 -11.18 -19.05 2.46
CA GLN A 272 -12.34 -18.70 1.67
C GLN A 272 -12.69 -19.78 0.63
N ASP A 273 -11.70 -20.24 -0.16
CA ASP A 273 -11.91 -21.29 -1.17
C ASP A 273 -12.49 -22.57 -0.55
N ILE A 274 -11.98 -22.98 0.61
CA ILE A 274 -12.44 -24.18 1.31
C ILE A 274 -13.85 -23.98 1.87
N LEU A 275 -14.14 -22.79 2.41
CA LEU A 275 -15.48 -22.46 2.92
C LEU A 275 -16.54 -22.49 1.80
N ASP A 276 -16.20 -22.00 0.61
CA ASP A 276 -17.08 -22.07 -0.57
C ASP A 276 -17.37 -23.53 -0.98
N ARG A 277 -16.37 -24.43 -0.90
CA ARG A 277 -16.54 -25.86 -1.14
C ARG A 277 -17.41 -26.53 -0.07
N LEU A 278 -17.22 -26.17 1.20
CA LEU A 278 -18.09 -26.64 2.29
C LEU A 278 -19.52 -26.17 2.09
N GLY A 279 -19.73 -24.95 1.59
CA GLY A 279 -21.06 -24.46 1.21
C GLY A 279 -21.71 -25.37 0.17
N LYS A 280 -20.98 -25.76 -0.87
CA LYS A 280 -21.49 -26.74 -1.86
C LYS A 280 -21.83 -28.08 -1.20
N LYS A 281 -20.92 -28.61 -0.36
CA LYS A 281 -21.11 -29.88 0.38
C LYS A 281 -22.40 -29.89 1.20
N PHE A 282 -22.62 -28.90 2.07
CA PHE A 282 -23.81 -28.86 2.94
C PHE A 282 -25.12 -28.59 2.18
N ASN A 283 -25.04 -28.09 0.95
CA ASN A 283 -26.20 -27.90 0.07
C ASN A 283 -26.38 -29.03 -0.96
N GLY A 284 -25.68 -30.16 -0.82
CA GLY A 284 -25.79 -31.30 -1.72
C GLY A 284 -25.33 -31.02 -3.15
N LYS A 285 -24.48 -30.01 -3.35
CA LYS A 285 -23.92 -29.65 -4.66
C LYS A 285 -22.56 -30.34 -4.84
N ALA A 286 -22.20 -30.62 -6.10
CA ALA A 286 -20.88 -31.14 -6.43
C ALA A 286 -19.76 -30.18 -6.00
N TYR A 287 -18.70 -30.72 -5.43
CA TYR A 287 -17.51 -29.99 -4.99
C TYR A 287 -16.25 -30.82 -5.22
N GLU A 288 -15.11 -30.15 -5.29
CA GLU A 288 -13.81 -30.77 -5.45
C GLU A 288 -13.08 -30.86 -4.10
N SER A 289 -12.34 -31.94 -3.89
CA SER A 289 -11.44 -32.05 -2.75
C SER A 289 -10.28 -31.06 -2.87
N VAL A 290 -9.68 -30.73 -1.73
CA VAL A 290 -8.49 -29.88 -1.69
C VAL A 290 -7.27 -30.73 -2.03
N SER A 291 -6.35 -30.19 -2.84
CA SER A 291 -5.15 -30.95 -3.23
C SER A 291 -4.27 -31.28 -2.03
N ARG A 292 -3.63 -32.46 -2.04
CA ARG A 292 -2.67 -32.86 -1.00
C ARG A 292 -1.52 -31.86 -0.86
N GLU A 293 -1.12 -31.24 -1.96
CA GLU A 293 -0.11 -30.19 -1.98
C GLU A 293 -0.55 -28.94 -1.20
N THR A 294 -1.79 -28.47 -1.39
CA THR A 294 -2.31 -27.32 -0.65
C THR A 294 -2.34 -27.59 0.86
N LEU A 295 -2.80 -28.78 1.26
CA LEU A 295 -2.80 -29.18 2.68
C LEU A 295 -1.37 -29.26 3.25
N ALA A 296 -0.43 -29.81 2.48
CA ALA A 296 0.98 -29.87 2.89
C ALA A 296 1.59 -28.48 3.04
N GLN A 297 1.31 -27.55 2.12
CA GLN A 297 1.75 -26.15 2.19
C GLN A 297 1.19 -25.44 3.42
N LEU A 298 -0.11 -25.56 3.71
CA LEU A 298 -0.72 -24.99 4.91
C LEU A 298 -0.10 -25.55 6.21
N LYS A 299 0.10 -26.88 6.28
CA LYS A 299 0.72 -27.52 7.46
C LYS A 299 2.18 -27.08 7.66
N ALA A 300 2.95 -26.99 6.58
CA ALA A 300 4.32 -26.49 6.64
C ALA A 300 4.35 -25.03 7.11
N ARG A 301 3.44 -24.17 6.61
CA ARG A 301 3.30 -22.79 7.07
C ARG A 301 2.92 -22.71 8.56
N ASP A 302 1.97 -23.51 9.04
CA ASP A 302 1.61 -23.55 10.47
C ASP A 302 2.82 -23.90 11.36
N GLN A 303 3.65 -24.86 10.94
CA GLN A 303 4.88 -25.21 11.65
C GLN A 303 5.91 -24.07 11.67
N LEU A 304 6.10 -23.38 10.54
CA LEU A 304 6.99 -22.22 10.47
C LEU A 304 6.51 -21.08 11.36
N TYR A 305 5.20 -20.79 11.39
CA TYR A 305 4.63 -19.80 12.30
C TYR A 305 4.84 -20.17 13.78
N ARG A 306 4.62 -21.43 14.17
CA ARG A 306 4.93 -21.90 15.53
C ARG A 306 6.39 -21.65 15.91
N SER A 307 7.32 -22.01 15.02
CA SER A 307 8.75 -21.77 15.22
C SER A 307 9.09 -20.28 15.33
N ALA A 308 8.47 -19.45 14.48
CA ALA A 308 8.62 -18.00 14.53
C ALA A 308 8.14 -17.43 15.87
N MET A 309 6.98 -17.87 16.37
CA MET A 309 6.40 -17.43 17.63
C MET A 309 7.17 -17.90 18.88
N HIS A 310 7.87 -19.04 18.80
CA HIS A 310 8.83 -19.41 19.85
C HIS A 310 9.99 -18.41 19.94
N THR A 311 10.44 -17.87 18.81
CA THR A 311 11.50 -16.87 18.79
C THR A 311 11.01 -15.53 19.33
N THR A 312 9.81 -15.09 18.95
CA THR A 312 9.20 -13.86 19.49
C THR A 312 8.99 -13.93 21.00
N SER A 313 8.58 -15.09 21.53
CA SER A 313 8.41 -15.30 22.97
C SER A 313 9.70 -15.09 23.77
N ARG A 314 10.87 -15.49 23.23
CA ARG A 314 12.17 -15.23 23.88
C ARG A 314 12.50 -13.75 23.93
N VAL A 315 12.12 -12.98 22.90
CA VAL A 315 12.28 -11.52 22.87
C VAL A 315 11.38 -10.87 23.93
N GLN A 316 10.09 -11.22 23.93
CA GLN A 316 9.09 -10.69 24.86
C GLN A 316 9.50 -10.84 26.34
N ALA A 317 10.20 -11.93 26.69
CA ALA A 317 10.68 -12.20 28.04
C ALA A 317 11.80 -11.25 28.51
N ARG A 318 12.48 -10.55 27.59
CA ARG A 318 13.70 -9.75 27.87
C ARG A 318 13.53 -8.25 27.63
N ILE A 319 12.37 -7.81 27.15
CA ILE A 319 12.12 -6.41 26.80
C ILE A 319 11.08 -5.75 27.71
N LYS A 320 11.10 -4.42 27.79
CA LYS A 320 10.18 -3.61 28.60
C LYS A 320 8.80 -3.52 27.96
N ASP A 321 7.77 -3.17 28.72
CA ASP A 321 6.38 -3.20 28.22
C ASP A 321 6.11 -2.30 27.00
N GLN A 322 6.78 -1.15 26.90
CA GLN A 322 6.69 -0.32 25.68
C GLN A 322 7.27 -1.05 24.45
N GLN A 323 8.39 -1.73 24.62
CA GLN A 323 9.02 -2.52 23.56
C GLN A 323 8.17 -3.74 23.23
N LYS A 324 7.57 -4.41 24.23
CA LYS A 324 6.62 -5.53 24.02
C LYS A 324 5.47 -5.13 23.13
N ARG A 325 4.88 -3.96 23.37
CA ARG A 325 3.79 -3.40 22.54
C ARG A 325 4.26 -3.16 21.12
N TYR A 326 5.37 -2.44 20.95
CA TYR A 326 5.89 -2.15 19.61
C TYR A 326 6.27 -3.42 18.84
N PHE A 327 6.94 -4.37 19.50
CA PHE A 327 7.34 -5.64 18.89
C PHE A 327 6.13 -6.50 18.51
N PHE A 328 5.09 -6.52 19.36
CA PHE A 328 3.83 -7.19 19.04
C PHE A 328 3.21 -6.60 17.76
N GLU A 329 3.06 -5.27 17.71
CA GLU A 329 2.42 -4.57 16.59
C GLU A 329 3.22 -4.70 15.28
N HIS A 330 4.56 -4.62 15.36
CA HIS A 330 5.43 -4.56 14.18
C HIS A 330 5.92 -5.93 13.71
N VAL A 331 5.83 -6.98 14.52
CA VAL A 331 6.30 -8.33 14.16
C VAL A 331 5.22 -9.38 14.35
N GLU A 332 4.72 -9.55 15.57
CA GLU A 332 3.81 -10.65 15.89
C GLU A 332 2.47 -10.53 15.16
N LEU A 333 1.85 -9.34 15.17
CA LEU A 333 0.53 -9.15 14.58
C LEU A 333 0.49 -9.47 13.09
N GLY A 334 1.51 -9.06 12.33
CA GLY A 334 1.60 -9.40 10.91
C GLY A 334 1.66 -10.92 10.68
N LEU A 335 2.41 -11.67 11.51
CA LEU A 335 2.42 -13.14 11.47
C LEU A 335 1.04 -13.73 11.78
N LEU A 336 0.39 -13.21 12.81
CA LEU A 336 -0.90 -13.71 13.31
C LEU A 336 -2.03 -13.52 12.29
N ILE A 337 -2.00 -12.43 11.52
CA ILE A 337 -2.97 -12.12 10.45
C ILE A 337 -3.07 -13.24 9.39
N ASP A 338 -1.96 -13.90 9.03
CA ASP A 338 -1.98 -15.03 8.10
C ASP A 338 -2.02 -16.40 8.82
N TRP A 339 -1.44 -16.49 10.02
CA TRP A 339 -1.33 -17.74 10.76
C TRP A 339 -2.68 -18.27 11.23
N HIS A 340 -3.53 -17.43 11.83
CA HIS A 340 -4.82 -17.87 12.33
C HIS A 340 -5.79 -18.32 11.24
N PRO A 341 -5.91 -17.60 10.10
CA PRO A 341 -6.63 -18.13 8.94
C PRO A 341 -6.02 -19.41 8.37
N THR A 342 -4.69 -19.57 8.39
CA THR A 342 -4.02 -20.82 8.01
C THR A 342 -4.48 -22.00 8.89
N GLN A 343 -4.54 -21.82 10.21
CA GLN A 343 -5.04 -22.83 11.15
C GLN A 343 -6.51 -23.18 10.89
N ALA A 344 -7.34 -22.16 10.70
CA ALA A 344 -8.75 -22.34 10.38
C ALA A 344 -8.93 -23.10 9.05
N ALA A 345 -8.14 -22.75 8.01
CA ALA A 345 -8.16 -23.43 6.72
C ALA A 345 -7.82 -24.93 6.83
N ILE A 346 -6.79 -25.29 7.61
CA ILE A 346 -6.45 -26.70 7.87
C ILE A 346 -7.64 -27.44 8.50
N LYS A 347 -8.32 -26.80 9.45
CA LYS A 347 -9.50 -27.36 10.12
C LYS A 347 -10.70 -27.53 9.17
N LEU A 348 -10.89 -26.57 8.26
CA LEU A 348 -11.93 -26.67 7.23
C LEU A 348 -11.65 -27.77 6.19
N ILE A 349 -10.38 -28.08 5.90
CA ILE A 349 -10.03 -29.24 5.05
C ILE A 349 -10.43 -30.53 5.74
N GLU A 350 -10.13 -30.68 7.03
CA GLU A 350 -10.58 -31.83 7.84
C GLU A 350 -12.11 -31.95 7.81
N ALA A 351 -12.83 -30.83 7.91
CA ALA A 351 -14.28 -30.79 7.76
C ALA A 351 -14.73 -31.26 6.38
N LEU A 352 -14.11 -30.76 5.30
CA LEU A 352 -14.47 -31.08 3.92
C LEU A 352 -14.28 -32.57 3.63
N ASP A 353 -13.20 -33.18 4.14
CA ASP A 353 -12.85 -34.58 3.96
C ASP A 353 -13.67 -35.54 4.84
N THR A 354 -14.33 -35.05 5.89
CA THR A 354 -15.16 -35.87 6.80
C THR A 354 -16.52 -36.20 6.17
N PRO A 355 -16.85 -37.47 5.87
CA PRO A 355 -18.12 -37.81 5.17
C PRO A 355 -19.38 -37.53 6.01
N ASP A 356 -19.28 -37.72 7.34
CA ASP A 356 -20.36 -37.46 8.28
C ASP A 356 -20.64 -35.96 8.37
N LEU A 357 -21.83 -35.53 7.94
CA LEU A 357 -22.20 -34.11 7.89
C LEU A 357 -22.27 -33.45 9.27
N THR A 358 -22.66 -34.18 10.32
CA THR A 358 -22.73 -33.65 11.68
C THR A 358 -21.32 -33.41 12.23
N LYS A 359 -20.40 -34.36 12.04
CA LYS A 359 -19.00 -34.20 12.42
C LYS A 359 -18.31 -33.13 11.58
N SER A 360 -18.56 -33.11 10.27
CA SER A 360 -18.07 -32.08 9.35
C SER A 360 -18.53 -30.69 9.80
N TRP A 361 -19.78 -30.53 10.23
CA TRP A 361 -20.29 -29.25 10.72
C TRP A 361 -19.60 -28.83 12.02
N LYS A 362 -19.43 -29.75 12.97
CA LYS A 362 -18.70 -29.49 14.22
C LYS A 362 -17.26 -29.02 13.96
N LEU A 363 -16.57 -29.62 13.00
CA LEU A 363 -15.22 -29.19 12.59
C LEU A 363 -15.23 -27.76 12.03
N CYS A 364 -16.27 -27.35 11.31
CA CYS A 364 -16.44 -25.95 10.88
C CYS A 364 -16.63 -25.01 12.08
N GLU A 365 -17.36 -25.43 13.12
CA GLU A 365 -17.52 -24.65 14.34
C GLU A 365 -16.21 -24.51 15.12
N GLU A 366 -15.40 -25.58 15.17
CA GLU A 366 -14.08 -25.58 15.80
C GLU A 366 -13.07 -24.66 15.08
N ALA A 367 -13.22 -24.46 13.75
CA ALA A 367 -12.38 -23.53 12.98
C ALA A 367 -12.52 -22.06 13.43
N ARG A 368 -13.52 -21.75 14.27
CA ARG A 368 -13.75 -20.41 14.83
C ARG A 368 -12.70 -20.02 15.87
N GLN A 369 -12.18 -21.00 16.62
CA GLN A 369 -11.24 -20.75 17.72
C GLN A 369 -10.00 -19.92 17.31
N PRO A 370 -9.23 -20.30 16.28
CA PRO A 370 -8.09 -19.47 15.84
C PRO A 370 -8.52 -18.09 15.33
N LEU A 371 -9.71 -17.96 14.74
CA LEU A 371 -10.20 -16.68 14.22
C LEU A 371 -10.63 -15.74 15.35
N GLU A 372 -11.30 -16.24 16.39
CA GLU A 372 -11.62 -15.47 17.60
C GLU A 372 -10.35 -15.02 18.32
N GLN A 373 -9.30 -15.85 18.32
CA GLN A 373 -8.01 -15.47 18.87
C GLN A 373 -7.39 -14.28 18.11
N LEU A 374 -7.45 -14.29 16.78
CA LEU A 374 -6.99 -13.16 15.96
C LEU A 374 -7.78 -11.87 16.27
N GLU A 375 -9.10 -11.95 16.47
CA GLU A 375 -9.91 -10.77 16.85
C GLU A 375 -9.43 -10.14 18.17
N LEU A 376 -9.08 -10.98 19.17
CA LEU A 376 -8.52 -10.51 20.44
C LEU A 376 -7.13 -9.86 20.27
N GLU A 377 -6.32 -10.38 19.37
CA GLU A 377 -4.97 -9.87 19.08
C GLU A 377 -5.00 -8.56 18.29
N ILE A 378 -5.95 -8.41 17.37
CA ILE A 378 -6.23 -7.14 16.71
C ILE A 378 -6.65 -6.10 17.74
N LEU A 379 -7.59 -6.44 18.63
CA LEU A 379 -8.01 -5.55 19.73
C LEU A 379 -6.85 -5.16 20.65
N ARG A 380 -5.92 -6.09 20.93
CA ARG A 380 -4.70 -5.80 21.70
C ARG A 380 -3.81 -4.76 21.02
N ALA A 381 -3.79 -4.71 19.70
CA ALA A 381 -3.04 -3.71 18.94
C ALA A 381 -3.75 -2.36 18.83
N GLU A 382 -5.06 -2.29 19.08
CA GLU A 382 -5.83 -1.04 19.03
C GLU A 382 -5.81 -0.33 20.39
N ARG A 383 -4.93 0.65 20.51
CA ARG A 383 -4.73 1.44 21.74
C ARG A 383 -4.51 2.91 21.37
N PRO A 384 -4.76 3.88 22.26
CA PRO A 384 -4.52 5.29 21.98
C PRO A 384 -3.13 5.58 21.38
N PRO A 385 -3.01 6.35 20.28
CA PRO A 385 -4.06 6.99 19.45
C PRO A 385 -4.54 6.14 18.25
N PHE A 386 -4.26 4.83 18.26
CA PHE A 386 -4.57 3.85 17.21
C PHE A 386 -5.84 3.02 17.51
N GLU A 387 -6.82 3.59 18.19
CA GLU A 387 -8.12 2.93 18.38
C GLU A 387 -8.84 2.75 17.05
N ASN A 388 -9.50 1.60 16.85
CA ASN A 388 -10.19 1.24 15.61
C ASN A 388 -9.28 1.30 14.37
N TRP A 389 -7.97 1.07 14.54
CA TRP A 389 -7.00 1.12 13.47
C TRP A 389 -7.32 0.13 12.35
N TYR A 390 -7.80 -1.07 12.67
CA TYR A 390 -8.09 -2.15 11.73
C TYR A 390 -9.56 -2.24 11.32
N ARG A 391 -10.37 -1.25 11.70
CA ARG A 391 -11.80 -1.19 11.38
C ARG A 391 -12.08 -1.30 9.88
N LYS A 392 -13.31 -1.71 9.58
CA LYS A 392 -13.86 -1.68 8.22
C LYS A 392 -13.88 -0.25 7.68
N THR A 393 -13.42 -0.10 6.45
CA THR A 393 -13.42 1.18 5.71
C THR A 393 -13.76 0.92 4.25
N TRP A 394 -13.83 1.97 3.44
CA TRP A 394 -14.07 1.84 1.99
C TRP A 394 -12.93 1.10 1.25
N ILE A 395 -11.73 1.02 1.84
CA ILE A 395 -10.59 0.22 1.35
C ILE A 395 -10.51 -1.16 2.01
N ARG A 396 -10.95 -1.31 3.26
CA ARG A 396 -11.01 -2.57 4.03
C ARG A 396 -12.46 -3.04 4.15
N ARG A 397 -13.07 -3.33 3.00
CA ARG A 397 -14.47 -3.77 2.90
C ARG A 397 -14.63 -5.25 3.27
N GLU A 398 -15.87 -5.67 3.49
CA GLU A 398 -16.23 -7.00 3.97
C GLU A 398 -15.49 -8.13 3.25
N THR A 399 -15.45 -8.08 1.91
CA THR A 399 -14.91 -9.16 1.08
C THR A 399 -13.44 -8.98 0.69
N LYS A 400 -12.80 -7.88 1.08
CA LYS A 400 -11.45 -7.54 0.61
C LYS A 400 -10.37 -8.22 1.43
N PRO A 401 -9.25 -8.67 0.82
CA PRO A 401 -8.13 -9.24 1.55
C PRO A 401 -7.61 -8.31 2.66
N SER A 402 -7.61 -6.99 2.41
CA SER A 402 -7.21 -5.96 3.37
C SER A 402 -8.09 -5.86 4.63
N ASN A 403 -9.22 -6.56 4.70
CA ASN A 403 -10.02 -6.68 5.90
C ASN A 403 -9.52 -7.88 6.73
N VAL A 404 -8.77 -7.61 7.80
CA VAL A 404 -8.22 -8.64 8.69
C VAL A 404 -9.30 -9.48 9.39
N HIS A 405 -10.53 -8.97 9.47
CA HIS A 405 -11.69 -9.66 10.04
C HIS A 405 -12.40 -10.60 9.04
N ARG A 406 -11.98 -10.63 7.77
CA ARG A 406 -12.70 -11.28 6.66
C ARG A 406 -13.00 -12.75 6.95
N SER A 407 -12.01 -13.53 7.38
CA SER A 407 -12.19 -14.97 7.63
C SER A 407 -13.16 -15.24 8.79
N TYR A 408 -13.08 -14.46 9.88
CA TYR A 408 -14.01 -14.54 11.01
C TYR A 408 -15.45 -14.25 10.56
N GLU A 409 -15.63 -13.17 9.81
CA GLU A 409 -16.93 -12.75 9.29
C GLU A 409 -17.54 -13.74 8.29
N GLN A 410 -16.71 -14.28 7.39
CA GLN A 410 -17.10 -15.34 6.47
C GLN A 410 -17.61 -16.57 7.23
N LEU A 411 -16.88 -17.03 8.24
CA LEU A 411 -17.28 -18.19 9.04
C LEU A 411 -18.59 -17.91 9.79
N ARG A 412 -18.75 -16.72 10.36
CA ARG A 412 -19.97 -16.34 11.08
C ARG A 412 -21.20 -16.36 10.19
N VAL A 413 -21.11 -15.79 8.98
CA VAL A 413 -22.21 -15.82 8.00
C VAL A 413 -22.49 -17.26 7.55
N PHE A 414 -21.45 -18.05 7.32
CA PHE A 414 -21.58 -19.45 6.92
C PHE A 414 -22.32 -20.26 8.00
N LEU A 415 -21.88 -20.19 9.27
CA LEU A 415 -22.47 -20.96 10.36
C LEU A 415 -23.91 -20.53 10.65
N SER A 416 -24.16 -19.22 10.74
CA SER A 416 -25.52 -18.68 11.02
C SER A 416 -26.53 -18.96 9.91
N SER A 417 -26.08 -19.16 8.67
CA SER A 417 -26.94 -19.48 7.53
C SER A 417 -27.00 -20.97 7.21
N ARG A 418 -26.44 -21.85 8.04
CA ARG A 418 -26.32 -23.29 7.75
C ARG A 418 -25.64 -23.57 6.39
N GLY A 419 -24.64 -22.76 6.04
CA GLY A 419 -23.89 -22.85 4.79
C GLY A 419 -24.63 -22.35 3.55
N THR A 420 -25.77 -21.67 3.68
CA THR A 420 -26.57 -21.19 2.54
C THR A 420 -26.20 -19.79 2.05
N ARG A 421 -25.45 -19.01 2.84
CA ARG A 421 -25.04 -17.65 2.51
C ARG A 421 -23.52 -17.50 2.58
N ALA A 422 -23.00 -16.65 1.71
CA ALA A 422 -21.64 -16.15 1.75
C ALA A 422 -21.64 -14.69 2.23
N LEU A 423 -20.51 -14.24 2.78
CA LEU A 423 -20.29 -12.83 3.08
C LEU A 423 -20.33 -12.02 1.77
N THR A 424 -21.16 -10.98 1.72
CA THR A 424 -21.30 -10.11 0.55
C THR A 424 -21.09 -8.66 0.94
N GLU A 425 -20.73 -7.84 -0.05
CA GLU A 425 -20.71 -6.39 0.14
C GLU A 425 -22.13 -5.85 0.34
N PRO A 426 -22.35 -4.91 1.27
CA PRO A 426 -23.64 -4.24 1.42
C PRO A 426 -24.04 -3.56 0.10
N LYS A 427 -25.30 -3.72 -0.31
CA LYS A 427 -25.85 -2.98 -1.46
C LYS A 427 -25.73 -1.48 -1.16
N GLY A 428 -24.99 -0.75 -2.00
CA GLY A 428 -24.80 0.69 -1.83
C GLY A 428 -23.63 1.09 -0.92
N ALA A 429 -22.66 0.21 -0.66
CA ALA A 429 -21.34 0.57 -0.13
C ALA A 429 -20.58 1.44 -1.16
N ALA A 430 -21.11 2.62 -1.45
CA ALA A 430 -20.42 3.66 -2.18
C ALA A 430 -19.19 4.08 -1.37
N ARG A 431 -18.16 4.54 -2.07
CA ARG A 431 -17.11 5.36 -1.44
C ARG A 431 -17.83 6.42 -0.58
N PRO A 432 -17.34 6.72 0.63
CA PRO A 432 -18.01 7.66 1.51
C PRO A 432 -18.41 8.90 0.72
N ASP A 433 -19.66 9.34 0.89
CA ASP A 433 -20.09 10.65 0.43
C ASP A 433 -19.39 11.69 1.29
N LEU A 434 -18.17 12.04 0.87
CA LEU A 434 -17.30 12.97 1.57
C LEU A 434 -17.84 14.42 1.52
N THR A 435 -18.95 14.68 0.82
CA THR A 435 -19.63 15.98 0.91
C THR A 435 -20.13 16.28 2.33
N ARG A 436 -20.36 15.25 3.17
CA ARG A 436 -20.74 15.42 4.59
C ARG A 436 -19.63 15.98 5.49
N PHE A 437 -18.38 16.00 5.06
CA PHE A 437 -17.28 16.61 5.84
C PHE A 437 -17.23 18.15 5.74
N THR A 438 -18.16 18.77 5.01
CA THR A 438 -18.25 20.24 4.83
C THR A 438 -18.78 21.01 6.05
N ARG A 439 -19.00 20.38 7.21
CA ARG A 439 -19.54 21.05 8.42
C ARG A 439 -18.58 21.16 9.61
N MET A 440 -17.30 20.82 9.45
CA MET A 440 -16.33 20.86 10.57
C MET A 440 -15.00 21.58 10.26
N TRP A 441 -15.00 22.49 9.29
CA TRP A 441 -13.95 23.50 9.12
C TRP A 441 -14.57 24.86 8.89
#